data_AF-A0A7S1T5A9-F1
#
_entry.id   AF-A0A7S1T5A9-F1
#
_cell.length_a   1.000
_cell.length_b   1.000
_cell.length_c   1.000
_cell.angle_alpha   90.00
_cell.angle_beta   90.00
_cell.angle_gamma   90.00
#
_symmetry.space_group_name_H-M   'P 1'
#
loop_
_entity.id
_entity.type
_entity.pdbx_description
1 polymer ?
#
loop_
_entity_poly.entity_id
_entity_poly.type
_entity_poly.pdbx_seq_one_letter_code
_entity_poly.pdbx_strand_id
1 'polypeptide(L)'
;AQVPPDALILESGYRTLADGINSHPLSIPIRLFPPLKRYMFARMINRWDSVSQIPFVRGPILVLHGENDWKIPFDQANSLVDVARAHRATPDSSAQDPVSANLPDQGVFLSLLADSGHSNIQSSPNYYCEIAKFIRLIETTAQASR
;
A
#
# COMPACT_ATOMS: atom_id res chain seq x y z
N ALA A 1 3.49 18.61 -17.14
CA ALA A 1 3.90 18.00 -15.85
C ALA A 1 2.72 17.20 -15.33
N GLN A 2 2.94 15.97 -14.83
CA GLN A 2 1.87 15.22 -14.16
C GLN A 2 1.71 15.80 -12.76
N VAL A 3 0.48 16.14 -12.38
CA VAL A 3 0.15 16.55 -11.02
C VAL A 3 0.11 15.27 -10.18
N PRO A 4 0.88 15.19 -9.06
CA PRO A 4 0.82 14.02 -8.19
C PRO A 4 -0.58 13.92 -7.56
N PRO A 5 -1.04 12.70 -7.24
CA PRO A 5 -2.34 12.53 -6.59
C PRO A 5 -2.33 13.10 -5.17
N ASP A 6 -3.46 13.66 -4.75
CA ASP A 6 -3.62 14.24 -3.40
C ASP A 6 -3.68 13.18 -2.29
N ALA A 7 -4.10 11.96 -2.63
CA ALA A 7 -4.16 10.81 -1.73
C ALA A 7 -3.99 9.50 -2.50
N LEU A 8 -3.63 8.42 -1.80
CA LEU A 8 -3.41 7.10 -2.37
C LEU A 8 -4.22 6.04 -1.63
N ILE A 9 -4.92 5.20 -2.38
CA ILE A 9 -5.59 3.99 -1.87
C ILE A 9 -4.95 2.78 -2.57
N LEU A 10 -4.48 1.82 -1.78
CA LEU A 10 -3.86 0.58 -2.26
C LEU A 10 -4.70 -0.62 -1.81
N GLU A 11 -5.15 -1.43 -2.76
CA GLU A 11 -5.80 -2.70 -2.48
C GLU A 11 -4.81 -3.85 -2.61
N SER A 12 -4.69 -4.66 -1.54
CA SER A 12 -3.76 -5.79 -1.44
C SER A 12 -2.37 -5.46 -2.01
N GLY A 13 -1.75 -4.39 -1.52
CA GLY A 13 -0.48 -3.89 -2.04
C GLY A 13 0.70 -4.86 -1.86
N TYR A 14 1.56 -4.95 -2.87
CA TYR A 14 2.82 -5.68 -2.82
C TYR A 14 3.98 -4.77 -2.39
N ARG A 15 4.91 -5.32 -1.61
CA ARG A 15 6.20 -4.67 -1.33
C ARG A 15 7.03 -4.48 -2.60
N THR A 16 7.23 -5.58 -3.33
CA THR A 16 7.97 -5.62 -4.58
C THR A 16 7.32 -6.59 -5.56
N LEU A 17 7.52 -6.39 -6.86
CA LEU A 17 7.08 -7.39 -7.84
C LEU A 17 7.82 -8.73 -7.67
N ALA A 18 9.06 -8.69 -7.17
CA ALA A 18 9.83 -9.89 -6.84
C ALA A 18 9.13 -10.74 -5.78
N ASP A 19 8.53 -10.11 -4.76
CA ASP A 19 7.72 -10.80 -3.75
C ASP A 19 6.47 -11.43 -4.38
N GLY A 20 5.81 -10.70 -5.28
CA GLY A 20 4.69 -11.25 -6.07
C GLY A 20 5.08 -12.53 -6.83
N ILE A 21 6.26 -12.58 -7.44
CA ILE A 21 6.73 -13.80 -8.11
C ILE A 21 7.04 -14.91 -7.12
N ASN A 22 7.49 -14.61 -5.90
CA ASN A 22 7.75 -15.65 -4.91
C ASN A 22 6.45 -16.21 -4.30
N SER A 23 5.41 -15.40 -4.13
CA SER A 23 4.17 -15.79 -3.44
C SER A 23 3.04 -16.22 -4.38
N HIS A 24 2.98 -15.73 -5.61
CA HIS A 24 1.79 -15.89 -6.45
C HIS A 24 1.66 -17.31 -7.02
N PRO A 25 0.48 -17.96 -6.95
CA PRO A 25 0.28 -19.32 -7.48
C PRO A 25 0.63 -19.48 -8.96
N LEU A 26 0.33 -18.46 -9.79
CA LEU A 26 0.65 -18.50 -11.22
C LEU A 26 2.16 -18.43 -11.52
N SER A 27 3.00 -18.09 -10.55
CA SER A 27 4.46 -18.05 -10.75
C SER A 27 5.13 -19.41 -10.51
N ILE A 28 4.39 -20.44 -10.10
CA ILE A 28 4.93 -21.78 -9.85
C ILE A 28 5.79 -22.29 -11.02
N PRO A 29 5.38 -22.19 -12.30
CA PRO A 29 6.22 -22.62 -13.42
C PRO A 29 7.54 -21.85 -13.51
N ILE A 30 7.52 -20.54 -13.22
CA ILE A 30 8.72 -19.68 -13.21
C ILE A 30 9.65 -20.10 -12.07
N ARG A 31 9.10 -20.44 -10.90
CA ARG A 31 9.86 -20.87 -9.72
C ARG A 31 10.50 -22.25 -9.88
N LEU A 32 9.89 -23.14 -10.66
CA LEU A 32 10.36 -24.51 -10.90
C LEU A 32 11.56 -24.59 -11.85
N PHE A 33 11.82 -23.55 -12.65
CA PHE A 33 12.96 -23.52 -13.56
C PHE A 33 13.97 -22.45 -13.14
N PRO A 34 15.05 -22.81 -12.42
CA PRO A 34 15.99 -21.85 -11.82
C PRO A 34 16.60 -20.82 -12.79
N PRO A 35 16.95 -21.17 -14.05
CA PRO A 35 17.46 -20.19 -15.02
C PRO A 35 16.42 -19.12 -15.37
N LEU A 36 15.16 -19.51 -15.59
CA LEU A 36 14.07 -18.57 -15.87
C LEU A 36 13.73 -17.74 -14.64
N LYS A 37 13.72 -18.33 -13.43
CA LYS A 37 13.60 -17.58 -12.18
C LYS A 37 14.67 -16.50 -12.10
N ARG A 38 15.95 -16.86 -12.27
CA ARG A 38 17.06 -15.90 -12.18
C ARG A 38 16.96 -14.80 -13.23
N TYR A 39 16.61 -15.15 -14.46
CA TYR A 39 16.42 -14.19 -15.56
C TYR A 39 15.27 -13.22 -15.29
N MET A 40 14.11 -13.73 -14.85
CA MET A 40 12.93 -12.95 -14.48
C MET A 40 13.21 -12.02 -13.29
N PHE A 41 13.81 -12.54 -12.23
CA PHE A 41 14.19 -11.75 -11.05
C PHE A 41 15.15 -10.62 -11.41
N ALA A 42 16.21 -10.91 -12.19
CA ALA A 42 17.19 -9.89 -12.59
C ALA A 42 16.55 -8.73 -13.36
N ARG A 43 15.47 -8.96 -14.09
CA ARG A 43 14.74 -7.90 -14.82
C ARG A 43 13.72 -7.14 -13.99
N MET A 44 13.24 -7.71 -12.88
CA MET A 44 12.10 -7.17 -12.14
C MET A 44 12.46 -6.58 -10.77
N ILE A 45 13.56 -7.04 -10.16
CA ILE A 45 13.87 -6.80 -8.74
C ILE A 45 13.93 -5.32 -8.34
N ASN A 46 14.32 -4.41 -9.25
CA ASN A 46 14.45 -2.98 -8.95
C ASN A 46 13.45 -2.09 -9.70
N ARG A 47 12.54 -2.65 -10.49
CA ARG A 47 11.69 -1.87 -11.38
C ARG A 47 10.32 -1.53 -10.79
N TRP A 48 9.89 -2.32 -9.79
CA TRP A 48 8.64 -2.15 -9.06
C TRP A 48 8.87 -2.44 -7.58
N ASP A 49 9.62 -1.56 -6.94
CA ASP A 49 9.90 -1.59 -5.51
C ASP A 49 9.03 -0.55 -4.80
N SER A 50 7.81 -0.95 -4.43
CA SER A 50 6.86 -0.09 -3.73
C SER A 50 7.38 0.35 -2.36
N VAL A 51 8.21 -0.47 -1.70
CA VAL A 51 8.81 -0.15 -0.39
C VAL A 51 9.73 1.07 -0.50
N SER A 52 10.53 1.14 -1.57
CA SER A 52 11.36 2.32 -1.81
C SER A 52 10.56 3.57 -2.20
N GLN A 53 9.37 3.41 -2.79
CA GLN A 53 8.59 4.51 -3.35
C GLN A 53 7.55 5.08 -2.38
N ILE A 54 6.95 4.25 -1.52
CA ILE A 54 5.90 4.65 -0.58
C ILE A 54 6.30 5.83 0.34
N PRO A 55 7.57 6.00 0.78
CA PRO A 55 8.00 7.15 1.57
C PRO A 55 7.84 8.50 0.86
N PHE A 56 7.88 8.51 -0.47
CA PHE A 56 7.80 9.73 -1.29
C PHE A 56 6.37 10.13 -1.61
N VAL A 57 5.37 9.32 -1.24
CA VAL A 57 3.96 9.68 -1.32
C VAL A 57 3.64 10.66 -0.20
N ARG A 58 3.50 11.94 -0.58
CA ARG A 58 3.30 13.05 0.36
C ARG A 58 1.92 13.03 1.00
N GLY A 59 0.88 12.77 0.19
CA GLY A 59 -0.50 12.78 0.62
C GLY A 59 -0.90 11.57 1.48
N PRO A 60 -2.13 11.56 2.03
CA PRO A 60 -2.61 10.47 2.86
C PRO A 60 -2.65 9.13 2.12
N ILE A 61 -2.41 8.03 2.83
CA ILE A 61 -2.33 6.68 2.29
C ILE A 61 -3.31 5.77 3.04
N LEU A 62 -4.16 5.06 2.32
CA LEU A 62 -4.98 3.96 2.83
C LEU A 62 -4.55 2.66 2.18
N VAL A 63 -4.18 1.67 2.97
CA VAL A 63 -3.94 0.30 2.52
C VAL A 63 -5.10 -0.58 2.97
N LEU A 64 -5.80 -1.17 2.00
CA LEU A 64 -6.87 -2.14 2.21
C LEU A 64 -6.31 -3.54 1.98
N HIS A 65 -6.58 -4.47 2.89
CA HIS A 65 -6.17 -5.86 2.74
C HIS A 65 -7.29 -6.80 3.16
N GLY A 66 -7.56 -7.85 2.39
CA GLY A 66 -8.53 -8.87 2.76
C GLY A 66 -7.96 -9.81 3.82
N GLU A 67 -8.70 -10.07 4.89
CA GLU A 67 -8.29 -10.99 5.97
C GLU A 67 -7.89 -12.39 5.46
N ASN A 68 -8.59 -12.87 4.44
CA ASN A 68 -8.42 -14.19 3.84
C ASN A 68 -7.71 -14.13 2.47
N ASP A 69 -6.86 -13.12 2.23
CA ASP A 69 -6.08 -13.03 0.99
C ASP A 69 -4.99 -14.12 0.94
N TRP A 70 -5.31 -15.20 0.21
CA TRP A 70 -4.42 -16.34 0.03
C TRP A 70 -3.35 -16.12 -1.06
N LYS A 71 -3.47 -15.06 -1.87
CA LYS A 71 -2.52 -14.77 -2.98
C LYS A 71 -1.43 -13.79 -2.54
N ILE A 72 -1.80 -12.81 -1.72
CA ILE A 72 -0.91 -11.77 -1.22
C ILE A 72 -0.90 -11.87 0.30
N PRO A 73 0.22 -12.33 0.88
CA PRO A 73 0.40 -12.32 2.32
C PRO A 73 0.22 -10.93 2.96
N PHE A 74 -0.45 -10.89 4.11
CA PHE A 74 -0.71 -9.64 4.86
C PHE A 74 0.56 -8.90 5.28
N ASP A 75 1.67 -9.60 5.51
CA ASP A 75 2.95 -8.99 5.88
C ASP A 75 3.46 -7.98 4.82
N GLN A 76 3.06 -8.16 3.55
CA GLN A 76 3.42 -7.23 2.49
C GLN A 76 2.74 -5.87 2.68
N ALA A 77 1.43 -5.88 2.95
CA ALA A 77 0.66 -4.66 3.20
C ALA A 77 1.12 -3.99 4.50
N ASN A 78 1.34 -4.78 5.56
CA ASN A 78 1.81 -4.26 6.84
C ASN A 78 3.19 -3.60 6.70
N SER A 79 4.12 -4.23 5.98
CA SER A 79 5.46 -3.67 5.75
C SER A 79 5.45 -2.36 4.96
N LEU A 80 4.52 -2.17 4.01
CA LEU A 80 4.38 -0.88 3.30
C LEU A 80 3.97 0.23 4.26
N VAL A 81 3.01 -0.07 5.14
CA VAL A 81 2.51 0.87 6.15
C VAL A 81 3.58 1.20 7.18
N ASP A 82 4.32 0.20 7.66
CA ASP A 82 5.41 0.39 8.62
C ASP A 82 6.52 1.29 8.04
N VAL A 83 6.92 1.07 6.79
CA VAL A 83 7.94 1.89 6.12
C VAL A 83 7.45 3.32 5.88
N ALA A 84 6.20 3.49 5.45
CA ALA A 84 5.60 4.82 5.28
C ALA A 84 5.53 5.58 6.61
N ARG A 85 5.06 4.93 7.68
CA ARG A 85 4.98 5.53 9.04
C ARG A 85 6.35 5.86 9.59
N ALA A 86 7.31 4.94 9.47
CA ALA A 86 8.68 5.16 9.93
C ALA A 86 9.33 6.36 9.23
N HIS A 87 9.14 6.50 7.92
CA HIS A 87 9.63 7.66 7.19
C HIS A 87 8.96 8.95 7.66
N ARG A 88 7.63 8.92 7.87
CA ARG A 88 6.87 10.09 8.31
C ARG A 88 7.20 10.53 9.75
N ALA A 89 7.67 9.62 10.60
CA ALA A 89 8.11 9.93 11.95
C ALA A 89 9.47 10.66 12.01
N THR A 90 10.21 10.75 10.90
CA THR A 90 11.52 11.41 10.89
C THR A 90 11.40 12.95 10.94
N PRO A 91 12.36 13.67 11.56
CA PRO A 91 12.32 15.14 11.67
C PRO A 91 12.41 15.87 10.32
N ASP A 92 12.96 15.24 9.28
CA ASP A 92 13.04 15.77 7.91
C ASP A 92 11.71 15.69 7.14
N SER A 93 10.62 15.32 7.82
CA SER A 93 9.24 15.25 7.34
C SER A 93 8.64 16.56 6.82
N SER A 94 9.44 17.64 6.70
CA SER A 94 9.10 18.87 5.96
C SER A 94 8.61 18.63 4.51
N ALA A 95 8.75 17.41 4.00
CA ALA A 95 8.19 16.96 2.72
C ALA A 95 6.74 16.45 2.77
N GLN A 96 6.12 16.29 3.96
CA GLN A 96 4.72 15.89 4.07
C GLN A 96 3.79 17.04 3.69
N ASP A 97 2.64 16.70 3.13
CA ASP A 97 1.60 17.70 2.94
C ASP A 97 0.96 18.06 4.30
N PRO A 98 0.49 19.30 4.48
CA PRO A 98 -0.04 19.78 5.76
C PRO A 98 -1.28 19.01 6.22
N VAL A 99 -2.02 18.36 5.30
CA VAL A 99 -3.16 17.52 5.68
C VAL A 99 -2.67 16.24 6.36
N SER A 100 -1.72 15.50 5.78
CA SER A 100 -1.19 14.27 6.40
C SER A 100 -0.57 14.50 7.77
N ALA A 101 0.15 15.60 7.96
CA ALA A 101 0.80 15.93 9.23
C ALA A 101 -0.20 16.08 10.40
N ASN A 102 -1.44 16.48 10.10
CA ASN A 102 -2.51 16.67 11.09
C ASN A 102 -3.46 15.48 11.21
N LEU A 103 -3.25 14.42 10.42
CA LEU A 103 -4.02 13.19 10.49
C LEU A 103 -3.47 12.22 11.54
N PRO A 104 -4.31 11.34 12.12
CA PRO A 104 -3.85 10.20 12.90
C PRO A 104 -2.84 9.36 12.12
N ASP A 105 -1.87 8.77 12.82
CA ASP A 105 -0.76 8.01 12.21
C ASP A 105 -0.08 8.74 11.05
N GLN A 106 -0.05 10.08 11.13
CA GLN A 106 0.48 10.97 10.10
C GLN A 106 -0.13 10.70 8.73
N GLY A 107 -1.39 10.28 8.67
CA GLY A 107 -2.13 10.04 7.43
C GLY A 107 -1.84 8.69 6.75
N VAL A 108 -1.27 7.70 7.44
CA VAL A 108 -1.06 6.34 6.91
C VAL A 108 -1.93 5.32 7.64
N PHE A 109 -2.88 4.73 6.92
CA PHE A 109 -3.89 3.82 7.47
C PHE A 109 -3.78 2.42 6.87
N LEU A 110 -4.05 1.41 7.69
CA LEU A 110 -4.19 0.02 7.30
C LEU A 110 -5.56 -0.49 7.75
N SER A 111 -6.40 -0.93 6.83
CA SER A 111 -7.68 -1.56 7.14
C SER A 111 -7.69 -3.02 6.68
N LEU A 112 -7.84 -3.92 7.64
CA LEU A 112 -8.08 -5.33 7.39
C LEU A 112 -9.58 -5.56 7.20
N LEU A 113 -9.96 -6.03 6.02
CA LEU A 113 -11.34 -6.23 5.61
C LEU A 113 -11.75 -7.68 5.90
N ALA A 114 -12.57 -7.84 6.94
CA ALA A 114 -13.11 -9.11 7.37
C ALA A 114 -13.88 -9.83 6.25
N ASP A 115 -13.86 -11.16 6.29
CA ASP A 115 -14.57 -12.07 5.38
C ASP A 115 -14.27 -11.85 3.89
N SER A 116 -13.12 -11.24 3.59
CA SER A 116 -12.70 -10.94 2.21
C SER A 116 -11.29 -11.41 1.93
N GLY A 117 -11.00 -11.70 0.68
CA GLY A 117 -9.69 -12.10 0.19
C GLY A 117 -9.41 -11.47 -1.16
N HIS A 118 -8.40 -11.99 -1.86
CA HIS A 118 -7.84 -11.34 -3.05
C HIS A 118 -8.84 -11.01 -4.16
N SER A 119 -9.85 -11.86 -4.34
CA SER A 119 -10.78 -11.78 -5.49
C SER A 119 -12.14 -11.18 -5.13
N ASN A 120 -12.37 -10.82 -3.87
CA ASN A 120 -13.63 -10.28 -3.39
C ASN A 120 -13.45 -9.17 -2.34
N ILE A 121 -12.30 -8.51 -2.31
CA ILE A 121 -12.00 -7.43 -1.36
C ILE A 121 -13.06 -6.32 -1.41
N GLN A 122 -13.52 -5.97 -2.61
CA GLN A 122 -14.55 -4.97 -2.87
C GLN A 122 -15.95 -5.41 -2.45
N SER A 123 -16.15 -6.71 -2.26
CA SER A 123 -17.40 -7.28 -1.76
C SER A 123 -17.44 -7.34 -0.23
N SER A 124 -16.35 -6.99 0.46
CA SER A 124 -16.37 -6.88 1.93
C SER A 124 -17.43 -5.86 2.35
N PRO A 125 -18.25 -6.17 3.37
CA PRO A 125 -19.26 -5.24 3.88
C PRO A 125 -18.66 -3.90 4.35
N ASN A 126 -17.36 -3.89 4.72
CA ASN A 126 -16.68 -2.72 5.23
C ASN A 126 -15.91 -1.93 4.16
N TYR A 127 -15.75 -2.45 2.92
CA TYR A 127 -14.88 -1.86 1.91
C TYR A 127 -15.19 -0.37 1.65
N TYR A 128 -16.42 -0.04 1.27
CA TYR A 128 -16.83 1.35 1.02
C TYR A 128 -16.86 2.20 2.29
N CYS A 129 -17.12 1.57 3.45
CA CYS A 129 -17.15 2.26 4.73
C CYS A 129 -15.76 2.77 5.12
N GLU A 130 -14.73 1.94 4.94
CA GLU A 130 -13.34 2.32 5.22
C GLU A 130 -12.84 3.43 4.27
N ILE A 131 -13.16 3.33 2.97
CA ILE A 131 -12.83 4.38 2.00
C ILE A 131 -13.55 5.69 2.36
N ALA A 132 -14.83 5.64 2.70
CA ALA A 132 -15.60 6.82 3.06
C ALA A 132 -15.08 7.48 4.35
N LYS A 133 -14.68 6.69 5.36
CA LYS A 133 -14.04 7.19 6.58
C LYS A 133 -12.74 7.92 6.25
N PHE A 134 -11.88 7.32 5.42
CA PHE A 134 -10.63 7.91 4.98
C PHE A 134 -10.84 9.25 4.26
N ILE A 135 -11.72 9.28 3.25
CA ILE A 135 -12.03 10.52 2.51
C ILE A 135 -12.56 11.61 3.44
N ARG A 136 -13.54 11.29 4.30
CA ARG A 136 -14.11 12.27 5.24
C ARG A 136 -13.07 12.84 6.19
N LEU A 137 -12.13 12.00 6.64
CA LEU A 137 -11.08 12.42 7.55
C LEU A 137 -10.13 13.43 6.88
N ILE A 138 -9.76 13.18 5.62
CA ILE A 138 -8.95 14.10 4.81
C ILE A 138 -9.69 15.42 4.60
N GLU A 139 -10.95 15.38 4.16
CA GLU A 139 -11.76 16.56 3.88
C GLU A 139 -11.94 17.44 5.14
N THR A 140 -12.26 16.82 6.28
CA THR A 140 -12.46 17.54 7.55
C THR A 140 -11.16 18.21 8.01
N THR A 141 -10.03 17.51 7.88
CA THR A 141 -8.71 18.03 8.28
C THR A 141 -8.26 19.17 7.35
N ALA A 142 -8.50 19.03 6.04
CA ALA A 142 -8.20 20.06 5.06
C ALA A 142 -9.05 21.32 5.27
N GLN A 143 -10.32 21.18 5.67
CA GLN A 143 -11.19 22.31 6.03
C GLN A 143 -10.72 23.02 7.30
N ALA A 144 -10.29 22.28 8.31
CA ALA A 144 -9.78 22.86 9.57
C ALA A 144 -8.43 23.58 9.41
N SER A 145 -7.70 23.30 8.33
CA SER A 145 -6.38 23.89 8.05
C SER A 145 -6.43 25.13 7.15
N ARG A 146 -7.62 25.57 6.73
CA ARG A 146 -7.87 26.80 5.95
C ARG A 146 -8.30 27.93 6.85
#